data_AF-A0A2Z4SV21-F1
#
_entry.id   AF-A0A2Z4SV21-F1
#
_cell.length_a   1.000
_cell.length_b   1.000
_cell.length_c   1.000
_cell.angle_alpha   90.00
_cell.angle_beta   90.00
_cell.angle_gamma   90.00
#
_symmetry.space_group_name_H-M   'P 1'
#
loop_
_entity.id
_entity.type
_entity.pdbx_description
1 polymer ?
#
loop_
_entity_poly.entity_id
_entity_poly.type
_entity_poly.pdbx_seq_one_letter_code
_entity_poly.pdbx_strand_id
1 'polypeptide(L)'
;GRDCSALASNGELGPTELPRYKAEYIDPMAAIIARPAYANLRVVAIIEIDSLPNLVTNVSGRPTAVPMCDTMLANRGYVDGVGYALNKLGGIPNVYNYIDAGH
;
A
#
# COMPACT_ATOMS: atom_id res chain seq x y z
N GLY A 1 7.60 4.50 2.00
CA GLY A 1 7.52 5.35 3.20
C GLY A 1 6.24 5.06 3.94
N ARG A 2 6.10 3.84 4.48
CA ARG A 2 4.90 3.38 5.20
C ARG A 2 4.70 4.19 6.49
N ASP A 3 3.47 4.29 6.98
CA ASP A 3 3.13 4.95 8.27
C ASP A 3 3.65 6.40 8.31
N CYS A 4 3.33 7.23 7.30
CA CYS A 4 3.99 8.53 7.13
C CYS A 4 3.76 9.51 8.30
N SER A 5 2.72 9.30 9.10
CA SER A 5 2.39 10.12 10.26
C SER A 5 3.02 9.61 11.57
N ALA A 6 3.58 8.39 11.56
CA ALA A 6 4.22 7.81 12.73
C ALA A 6 5.56 8.52 13.04
N LEU A 7 5.89 8.61 14.34
CA LEU A 7 7.19 9.13 14.79
C LEU A 7 8.35 8.25 14.32
N ALA A 8 8.12 6.95 14.22
CA ALA A 8 9.03 5.98 13.64
C ALA A 8 8.22 4.90 12.93
N SER A 9 8.54 4.69 11.66
CA SER A 9 7.99 3.58 10.87
C SER A 9 9.03 2.47 10.79
N ASN A 10 8.57 1.23 10.95
CA ASN A 10 9.40 0.03 10.70
C ASN A 10 9.28 -0.45 9.24
N GLY A 11 8.78 0.40 8.33
CA GLY A 11 8.71 0.09 6.90
C GLY A 11 10.11 0.06 6.28
N GLU A 12 10.44 -1.04 5.60
CA GLU A 12 11.75 -1.22 4.96
C GLU A 12 11.94 -0.39 3.67
N LEU A 13 10.84 0.05 3.05
CA LEU A 13 10.85 0.83 1.81
C LEU A 13 10.64 2.33 2.10
N GLY A 14 11.62 3.14 1.71
CA GLY A 14 11.62 4.60 1.75
C GLY A 14 10.58 5.26 0.84
N PRO A 15 10.45 6.60 0.89
CA PRO A 15 9.37 7.32 0.20
C PRO A 15 9.48 7.30 -1.34
N THR A 16 10.68 7.06 -1.88
CA THR A 16 10.95 7.07 -3.34
C THR A 16 11.07 5.66 -3.93
N GLU A 17 10.83 4.62 -3.13
CA GLU A 17 11.07 3.22 -3.51
C GLU A 17 9.84 2.51 -4.08
N LEU A 18 8.89 3.27 -4.66
CA LEU A 18 7.71 2.71 -5.34
C LEU A 18 8.07 1.65 -6.41
N PRO A 19 9.15 1.81 -7.22
CA PRO A 19 9.54 0.75 -8.15
C PRO A 19 9.89 -0.57 -7.46
N ARG A 20 10.58 -0.52 -6.31
CA ARG A 20 10.93 -1.71 -5.52
C ARG A 20 9.69 -2.32 -4.87
N TYR A 21 8.79 -1.51 -4.33
CA TYR A 21 7.48 -1.98 -3.82
C TYR A 21 6.72 -2.79 -4.88
N LYS A 22 6.72 -2.34 -6.14
CA LYS A 22 6.07 -3.06 -7.23
C LYS A 22 6.79 -4.37 -7.56
N ALA A 23 8.08 -4.29 -7.87
CA ALA A 23 8.83 -5.39 -8.47
C ALA A 23 9.33 -6.43 -7.45
N GLU A 24 9.66 -6.02 -6.23
CA GLU A 24 10.27 -6.87 -5.20
C GLU A 24 9.29 -7.31 -4.12
N TYR A 25 8.14 -6.63 -3.97
CA TYR A 25 7.15 -6.95 -2.95
C TYR A 25 5.81 -7.44 -3.53
N ILE A 26 5.10 -6.61 -4.32
CA ILE A 26 3.78 -6.97 -4.87
C ILE A 26 3.89 -8.07 -5.93
N ASP A 27 4.81 -7.95 -6.89
CA ASP A 27 4.93 -8.90 -7.99
C ASP A 27 5.26 -10.33 -7.52
N PRO A 28 6.25 -10.57 -6.63
CA PRO A 28 6.52 -11.91 -6.12
C PRO A 28 5.36 -12.48 -5.30
N MET A 29 4.67 -11.64 -4.52
CA MET A 29 3.50 -12.06 -3.76
C MET A 29 2.36 -12.51 -4.69
N ALA A 30 2.03 -11.72 -5.70
CA ALA A 30 1.02 -12.06 -6.70
C ALA A 30 1.36 -13.37 -7.43
N ALA A 31 2.64 -13.56 -7.80
CA ALA A 31 3.11 -14.79 -8.45
C ALA A 31 2.96 -16.03 -7.56
N ILE A 32 3.14 -15.89 -6.24
CA ILE A 32 2.92 -16.99 -5.29
C ILE A 32 1.43 -17.31 -5.19
N ILE A 33 0.59 -16.30 -4.98
CA ILE A 33 -0.86 -16.47 -4.77
C ILE A 33 -1.53 -17.07 -6.01
N ALA A 34 -1.08 -16.71 -7.22
CA ALA A 34 -1.63 -17.20 -8.48
C ALA A 34 -1.30 -18.67 -8.81
N ARG A 35 -0.51 -19.37 -7.98
CA ARG A 35 -0.15 -20.77 -8.25
C ARG A 35 -1.40 -21.67 -8.27
N PRO A 36 -1.52 -22.62 -9.22
CA PRO A 36 -2.67 -23.52 -9.30
C PRO A 36 -2.95 -24.31 -8.02
N ALA A 37 -1.91 -24.62 -7.24
CA ALA A 37 -2.02 -25.28 -5.94
C ALA A 37 -2.90 -24.53 -4.93
N TYR A 38 -3.10 -23.22 -5.12
CA TYR A 38 -3.87 -22.37 -4.22
C TYR A 38 -5.22 -21.93 -4.81
N ALA A 39 -5.59 -22.39 -6.02
CA ALA A 39 -6.78 -21.90 -6.74
C ALA A 39 -8.10 -22.09 -5.97
N ASN A 40 -8.19 -23.11 -5.11
CA ASN A 40 -9.38 -23.38 -4.30
C ASN A 40 -9.39 -22.64 -2.95
N LEU A 41 -8.31 -21.94 -2.58
CA LEU A 41 -8.30 -21.07 -1.41
C LEU A 41 -8.97 -19.75 -1.74
N ARG A 42 -9.64 -19.13 -0.78
CA ARG A 42 -10.04 -17.72 -0.87
C ARG A 42 -9.03 -16.89 -0.13
N VAL A 43 -8.38 -15.97 -0.83
CA VAL A 43 -7.37 -15.09 -0.24
C VAL A 43 -7.98 -13.72 -0.05
N VAL A 44 -8.04 -13.27 1.20
CA VAL A 44 -8.47 -11.91 1.54
C VAL A 44 -7.22 -11.05 1.65
N ALA A 45 -7.09 -10.06 0.78
CA ALA A 45 -5.99 -9.11 0.79
C ALA A 45 -6.46 -7.80 1.42
N ILE A 46 -6.00 -7.53 2.64
CA ILE A 46 -6.20 -6.24 3.30
C ILE A 46 -5.12 -5.29 2.77
N ILE A 47 -5.53 -4.22 2.10
CA ILE A 47 -4.64 -3.38 1.30
C ILE A 47 -4.20 -2.17 2.12
N GLU A 48 -2.92 -2.18 2.48
CA GLU A 48 -2.12 -1.05 2.96
C GLU A 48 -2.78 -0.25 4.12
N ILE A 49 -2.73 -0.82 5.33
CA ILE A 49 -3.15 -0.12 6.54
C ILE A 49 -2.34 1.17 6.77
N ASP A 50 -2.94 2.15 7.44
CA ASP A 50 -2.29 3.40 7.83
C ASP A 50 -1.61 4.15 6.66
N SER A 51 -2.27 4.11 5.49
CA SER A 51 -1.76 4.72 4.25
C SER A 51 -2.61 5.91 3.80
N LEU A 52 -3.63 5.69 2.98
CA LEU A 52 -4.44 6.72 2.32
C LEU A 52 -5.09 7.73 3.28
N PRO A 53 -5.64 7.34 4.45
CA PRO A 53 -6.21 8.30 5.39
C PRO A 53 -5.21 9.38 5.84
N ASN A 54 -3.91 9.06 5.92
CA ASN A 54 -2.88 10.03 6.28
C ASN A 54 -2.73 11.16 5.24
N LEU A 55 -3.00 10.88 3.97
CA LEU A 55 -2.91 11.91 2.91
C LEU A 55 -4.02 12.97 3.02
N VAL A 56 -5.08 12.69 3.78
CA VAL A 56 -6.20 13.62 4.00
C VAL A 56 -6.01 14.41 5.31
N THR A 57 -5.49 13.72 6.32
CA THR A 57 -5.49 14.18 7.72
C THR A 57 -4.15 14.75 8.16
N ASN A 58 -3.02 14.31 7.58
CA ASN A 58 -1.68 14.56 8.11
C ASN A 58 -0.75 15.26 7.11
N VAL A 59 -1.32 16.00 6.16
CA VAL A 59 -0.60 16.83 5.18
C VAL A 59 -0.66 18.32 5.54
N SER A 60 0.19 19.12 4.90
CA SER A 60 0.26 20.57 5.04
C SER A 60 -1.12 21.24 4.95
N GLY A 61 -1.40 22.15 5.89
CA GLY A 61 -2.74 22.74 6.09
C GLY A 61 -3.56 22.06 7.19
N ARG A 62 -3.01 21.02 7.84
CA ARG A 62 -3.61 20.34 8.99
C ARG A 62 -2.77 20.58 10.27
N PRO A 63 -3.37 20.60 11.47
CA PRO A 63 -2.63 20.67 12.73
C PRO A 63 -1.68 19.48 12.97
N THR A 64 -1.97 18.35 12.32
CA THR A 64 -1.23 17.08 12.44
C THR A 64 -0.30 16.86 11.25
N ALA A 65 0.04 17.91 10.50
CA ALA A 65 0.88 17.81 9.31
C ALA A 65 2.26 17.24 9.61
N VAL A 66 2.72 16.31 8.77
CA VAL A 66 4.05 15.69 8.88
C VAL A 66 4.73 15.70 7.50
N PRO A 67 6.01 16.13 7.38
CA PRO A 67 6.67 16.29 6.08
C PRO A 67 6.72 15.02 5.21
N MET A 68 6.74 13.84 5.84
CA MET A 68 6.70 12.57 5.12
C MET A 68 5.37 12.36 4.41
N CYS A 69 4.24 12.71 5.03
CA CYS A 69 2.93 12.60 4.38
C CYS A 69 2.79 13.58 3.22
N ASP A 70 3.35 14.79 3.33
CA ASP A 70 3.45 15.73 2.20
C ASP A 70 4.26 15.14 1.05
N THR A 71 5.37 14.48 1.36
CA THR A 71 6.19 13.79 0.36
C THR A 71 5.40 12.68 -0.33
N MET A 72 4.70 11.83 0.44
CA MET A 72 3.91 10.73 -0.10
C MET A 72 2.69 11.18 -0.91
N LEU A 73 2.10 12.34 -0.56
CA LEU A 73 1.05 12.97 -1.34
C LEU A 73 1.62 13.53 -2.66
N ALA A 74 2.70 14.30 -2.59
CA ALA A 74 3.30 14.98 -3.74
C ALA A 74 3.85 13.98 -4.78
N ASN A 75 4.50 12.91 -4.32
CA ASN A 75 5.05 11.89 -5.21
C ASN A 75 4.06 10.79 -5.59
N ARG A 76 2.82 10.87 -5.07
CA ARG A 76 1.73 9.90 -5.26
C ARG A 76 2.05 8.46 -4.85
N GLY A 77 3.09 8.23 -4.04
CA GLY A 77 3.60 6.89 -3.75
C GLY A 77 2.57 5.98 -3.09
N TYR A 78 1.70 6.51 -2.22
CA TYR A 78 0.60 5.75 -1.63
C TYR A 78 -0.51 5.47 -2.65
N VAL A 79 -0.97 6.48 -3.37
CA VAL A 79 -2.08 6.33 -4.33
C VAL A 79 -1.71 5.34 -5.45
N ASP A 80 -0.51 5.50 -6.02
CA ASP A 80 -0.06 4.66 -7.13
C ASP A 80 0.41 3.27 -6.65
N GLY A 81 0.87 3.15 -5.39
CA GLY A 81 1.17 1.87 -4.75
C GLY A 81 -0.09 1.04 -4.50
N VAL A 82 -1.09 1.63 -3.83
CA VAL A 82 -2.39 0.99 -3.58
C VAL A 82 -3.07 0.61 -4.89
N GLY A 83 -3.11 1.51 -5.88
CA GLY A 83 -3.68 1.22 -7.19
C GLY A 83 -2.98 0.06 -7.91
N TYR A 84 -1.65 -0.04 -7.77
CA TYR A 84 -0.89 -1.15 -8.34
C TYR A 84 -1.21 -2.48 -7.64
N ALA A 85 -1.23 -2.50 -6.31
CA ALA A 85 -1.58 -3.69 -5.53
C ALA A 85 -2.99 -4.18 -5.86
N LEU A 86 -3.97 -3.26 -5.92
CA LEU A 86 -5.35 -3.58 -6.31
C LEU A 86 -5.43 -4.24 -7.69
N ASN A 87 -4.75 -3.66 -8.68
CA ASN A 87 -4.75 -4.19 -10.05
C ASN A 87 -4.08 -5.58 -10.12
N LYS A 88 -2.91 -5.73 -9.50
CA LYS A 88 -2.14 -7.00 -9.55
C LYS A 88 -2.84 -8.13 -8.80
N LEU A 89 -3.26 -7.87 -7.56
CA LEU A 89 -3.89 -8.88 -6.72
C LEU A 89 -5.33 -9.16 -7.17
N GLY A 90 -6.09 -8.13 -7.55
CA GLY A 90 -7.47 -8.27 -8.03
C GLY A 90 -7.58 -8.96 -9.40
N GLY A 91 -6.48 -9.07 -10.15
CA GLY A 91 -6.42 -9.88 -11.36
C GLY A 91 -6.37 -11.39 -11.11
N ILE A 92 -6.20 -11.84 -9.86
CA ILE A 92 -6.16 -13.25 -9.48
C ILE A 92 -7.58 -13.70 -9.06
N PRO A 93 -8.19 -14.70 -9.73
CA PRO A 93 -9.63 -15.00 -9.59
C PRO A 93 -10.14 -15.31 -8.18
N ASN A 94 -9.26 -15.78 -7.28
CA ASN A 94 -9.59 -16.18 -5.92
C ASN A 94 -9.10 -15.19 -4.84
N VAL A 95 -8.73 -13.96 -5.25
CA VAL A 95 -8.31 -12.88 -4.35
C VAL A 95 -9.42 -11.84 -4.20
N TYR A 96 -9.66 -11.40 -2.97
CA TYR A 96 -10.65 -10.40 -2.61
C TYR A 96 -9.97 -9.25 -1.87
N ASN A 97 -9.89 -8.09 -2.52
CA ASN A 97 -9.23 -6.91 -1.97
C ASN A 97 -10.18 -6.13 -1.04
N TYR A 98 -9.68 -5.75 0.14
CA TYR A 98 -10.34 -4.85 1.08
C TYR A 98 -9.39 -3.69 1.39
N ILE A 99 -9.75 -2.48 0.97
CA ILE A 99 -8.93 -1.29 1.22
C ILE A 99 -9.12 -0.87 2.69
N ASP A 100 -8.01 -0.57 3.37
CA ASP A 100 -8.06 0.00 4.71
C ASP A 100 -8.77 1.37 4.72
N ALA A 101 -9.56 1.62 5.76
CA ALA A 101 -10.39 2.82 5.88
C ALA A 101 -10.11 3.62 7.17
N GLY A 102 -8.98 3.36 7.85
CA GLY A 102 -8.66 3.97 9.15
C GLY A 102 -9.62 3.57 10.28
N HIS A 103 -9.46 4.20 11.45
CA HIS A 103 -10.43 4.23 12.55
C HIS A 103 -10.08 5.31 13.60
#